data_AF-A0A1Y4LIC6-F1
#
_entry.id   AF-A0A1Y4LIC6-F1
#
_cell.length_a   1.000
_cell.length_b   1.000
_cell.length_c   1.000
_cell.angle_alpha   90.00
_cell.angle_beta   90.00
_cell.angle_gamma   90.00
#
_symmetry.space_group_name_H-M   'P 1'
#
loop_
_entity.id
_entity.type
_entity.pdbx_description
1 polymer ?
#
loop_
_entity_poly.entity_id
_entity_poly.type
_entity_poly.pdbx_seq_one_letter_code
_entity_poly.pdbx_strand_id
1 'polypeptide(L)'
;MGDTVLFISAYDPTHYTMTTANRISRKIYRLFHLGKKQNIQSLLIKHHLSFIATDDVFISVDGNLKVKVEYDYVHQGSTFSFKPLGTADTVKDSGFYTNLRHAQSVFLDSRYFKISFTIWLDPFLVWINGQMYQVDAGAFMMNGVWFVVFEIIDYKTGKPLSKDDVGAKTKNYNLLHIEKYQFFDVEHTTNADMRTPEVIYEMISNFIWELSNKSSRAQEYSFVHDTVVFSNNIENIPDYLCKLMGTKEPVSTIKDISTVNLYEYYPQDGCSVISNFNNNEITAVLFTAIILEAVKLYIHVFQITNLEDETDIHRLVRNNMYLQNLFCSPNLPIETHNLLNCIKESVTYKKHFEALQLKISYLTVQNDLKKNRNATILNILLYVISLIGAIGTLDVIEEHFGVPFEQGFIVVILLFIFGLIWWIIEYQSNRRL
;
A
#
# COMPACT_ATOMS: atom_id res chain seq x y z
N MET A 1 -18.02 -9.62 25.38
CA MET A 1 -18.39 -8.79 24.20
C MET A 1 -19.22 -9.68 23.28
N GLY A 2 -20.13 -9.09 22.48
CA GLY A 2 -20.87 -9.85 21.46
C GLY A 2 -20.00 -10.11 20.23
N ASP A 3 -20.64 -10.42 19.10
CA ASP A 3 -19.96 -10.43 17.80
C ASP A 3 -19.36 -9.04 17.51
N THR A 4 -18.23 -9.00 16.83
CA THR A 4 -17.57 -7.76 16.37
C THR A 4 -17.28 -7.90 14.88
N VAL A 5 -17.49 -6.83 14.12
CA VAL A 5 -17.15 -6.80 12.69
C VAL A 5 -16.29 -5.59 12.39
N LEU A 6 -15.11 -5.84 11.82
CA LEU A 6 -14.21 -4.80 11.35
C LEU A 6 -14.17 -4.78 9.83
N PHE A 7 -14.08 -3.57 9.31
CA PHE A 7 -13.87 -3.32 7.89
C PHE A 7 -12.46 -2.75 7.72
N ILE A 8 -11.67 -3.36 6.85
CA ILE A 8 -10.28 -2.99 6.62
C ILE A 8 -10.07 -2.71 5.14
N SER A 9 -9.38 -1.63 4.81
CA SER A 9 -9.09 -1.25 3.44
C SER A 9 -7.62 -0.85 3.30
N ALA A 10 -6.93 -1.40 2.31
CA ALA A 10 -5.58 -1.00 1.95
C ALA A 10 -5.62 -0.10 0.72
N TYR A 11 -4.87 1.00 0.78
CA TYR A 11 -4.72 1.97 -0.30
C TYR A 11 -3.24 2.13 -0.63
N ASP A 12 -2.86 1.82 -1.86
CA ASP A 12 -1.53 2.05 -2.41
C ASP A 12 -1.55 3.32 -3.28
N PRO A 13 -1.24 4.49 -2.71
CA PRO A 13 -1.18 5.72 -3.47
C PRO A 13 -0.05 5.68 -4.51
N THR A 14 -0.41 5.80 -5.79
CA THR A 14 0.59 5.87 -6.87
C THR A 14 1.53 7.06 -6.60
N HIS A 15 2.84 6.79 -6.67
CA HIS A 15 3.95 7.72 -6.38
C HIS A 15 4.27 8.04 -4.90
N TYR A 16 3.53 7.50 -3.92
CA TYR A 16 3.89 7.62 -2.51
C TYR A 16 4.91 6.55 -2.11
N THR A 17 6.16 6.75 -2.53
CA THR A 17 7.24 5.81 -2.19
C THR A 17 7.50 5.76 -0.68
N MET A 18 8.15 4.68 -0.19
CA MET A 18 8.74 4.62 1.16
C MET A 18 9.56 5.87 1.52
N THR A 19 10.17 6.53 0.53
CA THR A 19 10.89 7.80 0.69
C THR A 19 9.97 8.93 1.17
N THR A 20 8.73 8.99 0.66
CA THR A 20 7.70 9.95 1.04
C THR A 20 7.19 9.67 2.46
N ALA A 21 6.89 8.41 2.79
CA ALA A 21 6.54 8.02 4.15
C ALA A 21 7.63 8.41 5.16
N ASN A 22 8.90 8.08 4.87
CA ASN A 22 10.04 8.47 5.68
C ASN A 22 10.22 10.00 5.78
N ARG A 23 9.87 10.75 4.74
CA ARG A 23 9.91 12.23 4.75
C ARG A 23 8.82 12.79 5.66
N ILE A 24 7.62 12.20 5.65
CA ILE A 24 6.50 12.56 6.52
C ILE A 24 6.86 12.26 7.98
N SER A 25 7.32 11.04 8.31
CA SER A 25 7.74 10.70 9.67
C SER A 25 8.84 11.64 10.18
N ARG A 26 9.84 11.95 9.35
CA ARG A 26 10.87 12.95 9.68
C ARG A 26 10.29 14.34 9.90
N LYS A 27 9.26 14.73 9.14
CA LYS A 27 8.59 16.03 9.30
C LYS A 27 7.78 16.08 10.58
N ILE A 28 7.04 15.03 10.92
CA ILE A 28 6.33 14.88 12.20
C ILE A 28 7.31 15.03 13.35
N TYR A 29 8.43 14.30 13.31
CA TYR A 29 9.49 14.41 14.32
C TYR A 29 10.09 15.82 14.40
N ARG A 30 10.39 16.47 13.26
CA ARG A 30 10.90 17.85 13.25
C ARG A 30 9.89 18.83 13.84
N LEU A 31 8.61 18.71 13.48
CA LEU A 31 7.55 19.59 13.96
C LEU A 31 7.28 19.38 15.46
N PHE A 32 7.46 18.16 15.97
CA PHE A 32 7.48 17.86 17.40
C PHE A 32 8.58 18.65 18.14
N HIS A 33 9.82 18.67 17.61
CA HIS A 33 10.96 19.35 18.25
C HIS A 33 10.98 20.88 18.07
N LEU A 34 10.44 21.40 16.97
CA LEU A 34 10.51 22.83 16.64
C LEU A 34 9.59 23.72 17.48
N GLY A 35 8.80 23.18 18.40
CA GLY A 35 8.04 23.96 19.39
C GLY A 35 6.97 24.88 18.81
N LYS A 36 6.71 24.86 17.50
CA LYS A 36 5.56 25.56 16.87
C LYS A 36 4.27 24.80 17.18
N LYS A 37 3.89 24.81 18.46
CA LYS A 37 2.81 24.04 19.08
C LYS A 37 1.44 24.19 18.38
N GLN A 38 1.19 25.30 17.70
CA GLN A 38 -0.13 25.55 17.12
C GLN A 38 -0.40 24.84 15.78
N ASN A 39 0.61 24.46 14.97
CA ASN A 39 0.30 24.05 13.59
C ASN A 39 -0.23 22.60 13.48
N ILE A 40 0.37 21.62 14.15
CA ILE A 40 -0.13 20.22 14.05
C ILE A 40 -1.46 20.06 14.79
N GLN A 41 -1.60 20.62 16.00
CA GLN A 41 -2.83 20.47 16.78
C GLN A 41 -4.03 21.16 16.11
N SER A 42 -3.85 22.37 15.58
CA SER A 42 -4.92 23.01 14.78
C SER A 42 -5.24 22.23 13.52
N LEU A 43 -4.25 21.57 12.92
CA LEU A 43 -4.46 20.71 11.77
C LEU A 43 -5.22 19.42 12.14
N LEU A 44 -4.91 18.81 13.29
CA LEU A 44 -5.66 17.67 13.82
C LEU A 44 -7.13 18.02 14.03
N ILE A 45 -7.41 19.14 14.72
CA ILE A 45 -8.78 19.64 14.94
C ILE A 45 -9.49 19.92 13.60
N LYS A 46 -8.80 20.59 12.66
CA LYS A 46 -9.37 20.93 11.35
C LYS A 46 -9.79 19.70 10.54
N HIS A 47 -9.07 18.59 10.67
CA HIS A 47 -9.33 17.36 9.92
C HIS A 47 -9.99 16.27 10.80
N HIS A 48 -10.52 16.63 11.98
CA HIS A 48 -11.22 15.73 12.91
C HIS A 48 -10.42 14.47 13.26
N LEU A 49 -9.14 14.67 13.58
CA LEU A 49 -8.21 13.61 14.00
C LEU A 49 -7.89 13.78 15.49
N SER A 50 -8.12 12.75 16.30
CA SER A 50 -7.83 12.81 17.73
C SER A 50 -6.32 12.78 18.00
N PHE A 51 -5.57 11.94 17.26
CA PHE A 51 -4.12 11.88 17.36
C PHE A 51 -3.39 11.38 16.10
N ILE A 52 -2.09 11.66 16.05
CA ILE A 52 -1.11 10.99 15.18
C ILE A 52 0.12 10.56 16.00
N ALA A 53 0.61 9.34 15.76
CA ALA A 53 1.71 8.76 16.52
C ALA A 53 2.74 8.05 15.62
N THR A 54 4.03 8.10 16.00
CA THR A 54 5.16 7.42 15.34
C THR A 54 5.88 6.48 16.32
N ASP A 55 7.10 6.01 16.02
CA ASP A 55 7.95 5.26 16.96
C ASP A 55 8.35 6.12 18.20
N ASP A 56 8.45 7.45 18.03
CA ASP A 56 9.10 8.33 19.00
C ASP A 56 8.18 9.37 19.63
N VAL A 57 7.05 9.68 18.97
CA VAL A 57 6.18 10.80 19.34
C VAL A 57 4.71 10.41 19.23
N PHE A 58 3.90 10.96 20.13
CA PHE A 58 2.45 10.87 20.12
C PHE A 58 1.92 12.30 20.24
N ILE A 59 1.16 12.75 19.24
CA ILE A 59 0.63 14.11 19.15
C ILE A 59 -0.89 14.01 19.10
N SER A 60 -1.57 14.49 20.13
CA SER A 60 -3.02 14.60 20.18
C SER A 60 -3.48 16.06 20.22
N VAL A 61 -4.78 16.26 20.08
CA VAL A 61 -5.44 17.56 20.32
C VAL A 61 -5.13 18.10 21.72
N ASP A 62 -5.01 17.22 22.72
CA ASP A 62 -4.76 17.58 24.12
C ASP A 62 -3.27 17.81 24.44
N GLY A 63 -2.35 17.29 23.63
CA GLY A 63 -0.93 17.49 23.89
C GLY A 63 0.05 16.57 23.16
N ASN A 64 1.33 16.84 23.39
CA ASN A 64 2.43 16.13 22.76
C ASN A 64 3.19 15.31 23.81
N LEU A 65 3.40 14.04 23.51
CA LEU A 65 4.13 13.09 24.36
C LEU A 65 5.30 12.51 23.55
N LYS A 66 6.46 12.36 24.19
CA LYS A 66 7.54 11.51 23.69
C LYS A 66 7.24 10.07 24.08
N VAL A 67 7.38 9.15 23.13
CA VAL A 67 7.15 7.72 23.32
C VAL A 67 8.47 6.99 23.38
N LYS A 68 8.56 6.00 24.26
CA LYS A 68 9.59 4.96 24.25
C LYS A 68 8.89 3.61 24.33
N VAL A 69 9.21 2.72 23.41
CA VAL A 69 8.67 1.35 23.38
C VAL A 69 9.81 0.37 23.60
N GLU A 70 9.62 -0.55 24.54
CA GLU A 70 10.54 -1.66 24.78
C GLU A 70 9.75 -2.95 24.61
N TYR A 71 10.20 -3.81 23.70
CA TYR A 71 9.60 -5.12 23.47
C TYR A 71 10.47 -6.20 24.11
N ASP A 72 9.87 -6.97 25.01
CA ASP A 72 10.45 -8.16 25.60
C ASP A 72 10.04 -9.37 24.78
N TYR A 73 10.99 -9.94 24.04
CA TYR A 73 10.76 -11.10 23.18
C TYR A 73 10.55 -12.40 23.99
N VAL A 74 11.03 -12.47 25.23
CA VAL A 74 10.91 -13.66 26.09
C VAL A 74 9.51 -13.75 26.64
N HIS A 75 9.00 -12.64 27.16
CA HIS A 75 7.65 -12.55 27.72
C HIS A 75 6.59 -12.16 26.69
N GLN A 76 7.00 -11.92 25.44
CA GLN A 76 6.16 -11.42 24.35
C GLN A 76 5.31 -10.23 24.78
N GLY A 77 5.92 -9.26 25.47
CA GLY A 77 5.26 -8.12 26.08
C GLY A 77 5.87 -6.79 25.66
N SER A 78 5.04 -5.77 25.44
CA SER A 78 5.53 -4.41 25.13
C SER A 78 5.30 -3.47 26.31
N THR A 79 6.34 -2.76 26.72
CA THR A 79 6.26 -1.68 27.71
C THR A 79 6.31 -0.33 27.01
N PHE A 80 5.30 0.51 27.27
CA PHE A 80 5.21 1.86 26.71
C PHE A 80 5.47 2.91 27.79
N SER A 81 6.43 3.80 27.54
CA SER A 81 6.67 4.98 28.37
C SER A 81 6.29 6.24 27.59
N PHE A 82 5.42 7.05 28.20
CA PHE A 82 5.04 8.36 27.70
C PHE A 82 5.66 9.44 28.59
N LYS A 83 6.35 10.40 27.98
CA LYS A 83 6.89 11.57 28.66
C LYS A 83 6.27 12.84 28.09
N PRO A 84 5.48 13.59 28.86
CA PRO A 84 4.81 14.77 28.36
C PRO A 84 5.77 15.90 28.03
N LEU A 85 5.42 16.68 27.01
CA LEU A 85 6.16 17.87 26.59
C LEU A 85 5.35 19.14 26.94
N GLY A 86 5.48 19.61 28.17
CA GLY A 86 4.71 20.75 28.69
C GLY A 86 3.63 20.30 29.69
N THR A 87 2.44 20.91 29.64
CA THR A 87 1.32 20.70 30.59
C THR A 87 0.37 19.58 30.19
N ALA A 88 0.74 18.73 29.24
CA ALA A 88 -0.12 17.65 28.75
C ALA A 88 -0.09 16.50 29.75
N ASP A 89 -1.20 16.24 30.45
CA ASP A 89 -1.24 15.23 31.51
C ASP A 89 -1.87 13.89 31.10
N THR A 90 -2.46 13.79 29.90
CA THR A 90 -3.26 12.59 29.56
C THR A 90 -2.86 11.92 28.26
N VAL A 91 -2.87 10.58 28.31
CA VAL A 91 -2.68 9.65 27.19
C VAL A 91 -4.03 9.08 26.75
N LYS A 92 -5.07 9.93 26.71
CA LYS A 92 -6.40 9.50 26.27
C LYS A 92 -6.32 8.91 24.85
N ASP A 93 -7.08 7.85 24.64
CA ASP A 93 -7.28 7.21 23.33
C ASP A 93 -6.03 6.57 22.69
N SER A 94 -4.93 6.41 23.44
CA SER A 94 -3.73 5.70 22.95
C SER A 94 -3.89 4.19 22.78
N GLY A 95 -5.03 3.62 23.15
CA GLY A 95 -5.31 2.18 23.07
C GLY A 95 -5.10 1.63 21.66
N PHE A 96 -5.59 2.32 20.63
CA PHE A 96 -5.37 1.91 19.24
C PHE A 96 -3.89 1.84 18.87
N TYR A 97 -3.13 2.90 19.20
CA TYR A 97 -1.69 2.95 18.92
C TYR A 97 -0.90 1.88 19.67
N THR A 98 -1.09 1.77 20.99
CA THR A 98 -0.32 0.86 21.85
C THR A 98 -0.59 -0.61 21.49
N ASN A 99 -1.85 -1.00 21.32
CA ASN A 99 -2.20 -2.37 20.98
C ASN A 99 -1.74 -2.75 19.56
N LEU A 100 -1.91 -1.86 18.58
CA LEU A 100 -1.44 -2.10 17.21
C LEU A 100 0.08 -2.26 17.16
N ARG A 101 0.82 -1.43 17.92
CA ARG A 101 2.28 -1.52 18.02
C ARG A 101 2.76 -2.78 18.71
N HIS A 102 2.06 -3.19 19.76
CA HIS A 102 2.34 -4.45 20.43
C HIS A 102 2.14 -5.63 19.47
N ALA A 103 0.99 -5.70 18.80
CA ALA A 103 0.72 -6.73 17.80
C ALA A 103 1.75 -6.75 16.66
N GLN A 104 2.18 -5.57 16.18
CA GLN A 104 3.26 -5.47 15.20
C GLN A 104 4.56 -6.13 15.70
N SER A 105 4.98 -5.87 16.95
CA SER A 105 6.19 -6.45 17.52
C SER A 105 6.13 -7.97 17.69
N VAL A 106 4.92 -8.51 17.91
CA VAL A 106 4.71 -9.95 18.11
C VAL A 106 4.62 -10.69 16.77
N PHE A 107 3.87 -10.15 15.81
CA PHE A 107 3.50 -10.88 14.59
C PHE A 107 4.31 -10.48 13.36
N LEU A 108 5.03 -9.36 13.38
CA LEU A 108 5.78 -8.90 12.22
C LEU A 108 7.28 -8.81 12.49
N ASP A 109 8.05 -9.12 11.44
CA ASP A 109 9.46 -8.76 11.39
C ASP A 109 9.62 -7.36 10.79
N SER A 110 10.15 -6.45 11.60
CA SER A 110 10.36 -5.04 11.23
C SER A 110 11.22 -4.80 9.99
N ARG A 111 11.99 -5.80 9.54
CA ARG A 111 12.76 -5.76 8.29
C ARG A 111 11.87 -5.85 7.06
N TYR A 112 10.73 -6.53 7.19
CA TYR A 112 9.78 -6.74 6.10
C TYR A 112 8.58 -5.81 6.22
N PHE A 113 8.04 -5.63 7.43
CA PHE A 113 6.84 -4.84 7.68
C PHE A 113 7.08 -3.81 8.77
N LYS A 114 6.98 -2.53 8.43
CA LYS A 114 7.14 -1.44 9.39
C LYS A 114 5.99 -0.46 9.31
N ILE A 115 5.25 -0.30 10.42
CA ILE A 115 4.30 0.80 10.57
C ILE A 115 5.10 2.07 10.83
N SER A 116 4.90 3.06 9.95
CA SER A 116 5.60 4.34 10.00
C SER A 116 4.93 5.32 10.95
N PHE A 117 3.60 5.31 10.96
CA PHE A 117 2.78 6.12 11.85
C PHE A 117 1.32 5.63 11.86
N THR A 118 0.61 6.01 12.90
CA THR A 118 -0.77 5.61 13.22
C THR A 118 -1.60 6.87 13.50
N ILE A 119 -2.85 6.86 13.08
CA ILE A 119 -3.81 7.96 13.20
C ILE A 119 -5.11 7.39 13.78
N TRP A 120 -5.78 8.18 14.61
CA TRP A 120 -7.13 7.91 15.07
C TRP A 120 -8.03 9.09 14.74
N LEU A 121 -9.22 8.79 14.23
CA LEU A 121 -10.20 9.79 13.84
C LEU A 121 -11.20 10.01 14.97
N ASP A 122 -11.74 11.23 15.05
CA ASP A 122 -12.92 11.45 15.86
C ASP A 122 -14.10 10.66 15.28
N PRO A 123 -14.96 10.03 16.10
CA PRO A 123 -16.14 9.34 15.62
C PRO A 123 -17.01 10.25 14.74
N PHE A 124 -17.65 9.67 13.73
CA PHE A 124 -18.54 10.43 12.85
C PHE A 124 -19.73 9.60 12.40
N LEU A 125 -20.78 10.30 11.97
CA LEU A 125 -22.02 9.73 11.50
C LEU A 125 -22.01 9.61 9.98
N VAL A 126 -22.54 8.50 9.47
CA VAL A 126 -22.77 8.26 8.04
C VAL A 126 -24.21 7.80 7.82
N TRP A 127 -24.76 8.14 6.66
CA TRP A 127 -26.08 7.69 6.23
C TRP A 127 -25.93 6.72 5.07
N ILE A 128 -26.41 5.50 5.25
CA ILE A 128 -26.35 4.43 4.26
C ILE A 128 -27.77 3.87 4.10
N ASN A 129 -28.31 3.94 2.88
CA ASN A 129 -29.67 3.49 2.56
C ASN A 129 -30.73 4.08 3.51
N GLY A 130 -30.65 5.38 3.80
CA GLY A 130 -31.53 6.11 4.70
C GLY A 130 -31.37 5.78 6.20
N GLN A 131 -30.47 4.87 6.57
CA GLN A 131 -30.17 4.54 7.96
C GLN A 131 -28.89 5.24 8.43
N MET A 132 -28.87 5.62 9.71
CA MET A 132 -27.78 6.37 10.31
C MET A 132 -26.90 5.46 11.16
N TYR A 133 -25.60 5.56 10.94
CA TYR A 133 -24.58 4.77 11.61
C TYR A 133 -23.49 5.66 12.16
N GLN A 134 -22.92 5.30 13.30
CA GLN A 134 -21.64 5.84 13.77
C GLN A 134 -20.49 4.99 13.22
N VAL A 135 -19.40 5.66 12.87
CA VAL A 135 -18.15 5.08 12.40
C VAL A 135 -17.05 5.44 13.38
N ASP A 136 -16.42 4.40 13.94
CA ASP A 136 -15.20 4.53 14.75
C ASP A 136 -14.04 4.03 13.90
N ALA A 137 -13.06 4.91 13.65
CA ALA A 137 -12.03 4.66 12.63
C ALA A 137 -10.61 4.95 13.11
N GLY A 138 -9.72 4.02 12.77
CA GLY A 138 -8.28 4.17 12.90
C GLY A 138 -7.59 3.95 11.56
N ALA A 139 -6.40 4.50 11.40
CA ALA A 139 -5.59 4.27 10.22
C ALA A 139 -4.11 4.18 10.55
N PHE A 140 -3.35 3.50 9.69
CA PHE A 140 -1.90 3.44 9.82
C PHE A 140 -1.22 3.25 8.47
N MET A 141 0.03 3.65 8.39
CA MET A 141 0.86 3.51 7.20
C MET A 141 1.86 2.37 7.42
N MET A 142 1.80 1.31 6.62
CA MET A 142 2.78 0.22 6.64
C MET A 142 3.43 0.08 5.27
N ASN A 143 4.77 0.13 5.22
CA ASN A 143 5.55 -0.03 3.98
C ASN A 143 5.16 0.92 2.83
N GLY A 144 4.55 2.08 3.11
CA GLY A 144 4.08 3.03 2.10
C GLY A 144 2.63 2.83 1.64
N VAL A 145 1.95 1.80 2.15
CA VAL A 145 0.53 1.52 1.94
C VAL A 145 -0.27 2.01 3.16
N TRP A 146 -1.38 2.66 2.90
CA TRP A 146 -2.34 3.10 3.91
C TRP A 146 -3.33 2.00 4.25
N PHE A 147 -3.56 1.78 5.54
CA PHE A 147 -4.58 0.89 6.04
C PHE A 147 -5.61 1.71 6.81
N VAL A 148 -6.86 1.61 6.38
CA VAL A 148 -8.03 2.18 7.05
C VAL A 148 -8.75 1.03 7.72
N VAL A 149 -9.00 1.14 9.02
CA VAL A 149 -9.74 0.16 9.84
C VAL A 149 -10.89 0.88 10.48
N PHE A 150 -12.11 0.37 10.34
CA PHE A 150 -13.28 0.97 10.97
C PHE A 150 -14.30 -0.07 11.43
N GLU A 151 -15.02 0.30 12.48
CA GLU A 151 -16.21 -0.39 12.98
C GLU A 151 -17.45 0.45 12.67
N ILE A 152 -18.57 -0.22 12.41
CA ILE A 152 -19.86 0.42 12.22
C ILE A 152 -20.77 0.10 13.39
N ILE A 153 -21.38 1.14 13.94
CA ILE A 153 -22.28 1.07 15.09
C ILE A 153 -23.64 1.61 14.63
N ASP A 154 -24.70 0.81 14.76
CA ASP A 154 -26.06 1.28 14.51
C ASP A 154 -26.38 2.37 15.55
N TYR A 155 -26.61 3.60 15.07
CA TYR A 155 -26.75 4.74 15.96
C TYR A 155 -28.02 4.68 16.81
N LYS A 156 -29.08 4.06 16.29
CA LYS A 156 -30.37 3.94 16.99
C LYS A 156 -30.27 2.97 18.16
N THR A 157 -29.54 1.88 17.98
CA THR A 157 -29.41 0.81 18.98
C THR A 157 -28.16 0.96 19.85
N GLY A 158 -27.16 1.72 19.40
CA GLY A 158 -25.85 1.85 20.03
C GLY A 158 -25.03 0.58 19.99
N LYS A 159 -25.35 -0.37 19.10
CA LYS A 159 -24.68 -1.68 19.00
C LYS A 159 -23.84 -1.76 17.73
N PRO A 160 -22.60 -2.27 17.81
CA PRO A 160 -21.84 -2.64 16.63
C PRO A 160 -22.59 -3.64 15.76
N LEU A 161 -22.29 -3.65 14.47
CA LEU A 161 -22.78 -4.68 13.55
C LEU A 161 -22.30 -6.08 13.98
N SER A 162 -23.18 -7.06 13.84
CA SER A 162 -22.92 -8.47 14.15
C SER A 162 -22.67 -9.30 12.89
N LYS A 163 -22.37 -10.59 13.08
CA LYS A 163 -22.19 -11.55 11.98
C LYS A 163 -23.40 -11.64 11.03
N ASP A 164 -24.59 -11.31 11.51
CA ASP A 164 -25.84 -11.43 10.75
C ASP A 164 -26.20 -10.16 9.96
N ASP A 165 -25.55 -9.05 10.30
CA ASP A 165 -25.75 -7.74 9.67
C ASP A 165 -24.89 -7.59 8.41
N VAL A 166 -23.80 -8.37 8.29
CA VAL A 166 -22.87 -8.35 7.17
C VAL A 166 -23.04 -9.53 6.21
N GLY A 167 -22.55 -9.37 4.99
CA GLY A 167 -22.66 -10.36 3.93
C GLY A 167 -22.03 -9.91 2.63
N ALA A 168 -22.49 -10.51 1.52
CA ALA A 168 -22.14 -10.15 0.16
C ALA A 168 -22.39 -8.66 -0.17
N LYS A 169 -22.25 -8.27 -1.44
CA LYS A 169 -22.29 -6.87 -1.92
C LYS A 169 -23.34 -5.95 -1.28
N THR A 170 -24.56 -6.42 -1.01
CA THR A 170 -25.65 -5.61 -0.42
C THR A 170 -25.48 -5.30 1.07
N LYS A 171 -24.62 -6.05 1.77
CA LYS A 171 -24.32 -5.93 3.19
C LYS A 171 -22.81 -5.83 3.45
N ASN A 172 -22.04 -5.41 2.45
CA ASN A 172 -20.61 -5.16 2.58
C ASN A 172 -20.40 -3.65 2.68
N TYR A 173 -20.23 -3.16 3.91
CA TYR A 173 -20.15 -1.73 4.18
C TYR A 173 -18.84 -1.06 3.72
N ASN A 174 -17.85 -1.83 3.26
CA ASN A 174 -16.74 -1.24 2.51
C ASN A 174 -17.18 -0.72 1.13
N LEU A 175 -18.25 -1.30 0.57
CA LEU A 175 -18.67 -1.07 -0.82
C LEU A 175 -19.94 -0.23 -0.95
N LEU A 176 -20.67 -0.03 0.15
CA LEU A 176 -21.89 0.77 0.15
C LEU A 176 -21.54 2.26 0.06
N HIS A 177 -22.26 2.97 -0.81
CA HIS A 177 -22.18 4.43 -0.88
C HIS A 177 -22.85 5.02 0.36
N ILE A 178 -22.23 6.05 0.92
CA ILE A 178 -22.86 6.89 1.92
C ILE A 178 -23.54 8.06 1.21
N GLU A 179 -24.68 8.52 1.71
CA GLU A 179 -25.41 9.67 1.17
C GLU A 179 -24.83 11.00 1.68
N LYS A 180 -24.40 10.99 2.94
CA LYS A 180 -23.84 12.12 3.67
C LYS A 180 -23.11 11.65 4.92
N TYR A 181 -22.26 12.51 5.47
CA TYR A 181 -21.60 12.30 6.76
C TYR A 181 -21.59 13.56 7.62
N GLN A 182 -21.38 13.39 8.92
CA GLN A 182 -21.34 14.48 9.91
C GLN A 182 -20.48 14.11 11.12
N PHE A 183 -19.60 15.01 11.56
CA PHE A 183 -18.91 14.85 12.84
C PHE A 183 -19.77 15.36 14.01
N PHE A 184 -19.58 14.79 15.20
CA PHE A 184 -20.39 15.12 16.37
C PHE A 184 -20.27 16.58 16.82
N ASP A 185 -19.16 17.24 16.53
CA ASP A 185 -18.88 18.64 16.86
C ASP A 185 -19.36 19.63 15.77
N VAL A 186 -19.91 19.13 14.66
CA VAL A 186 -20.34 19.94 13.50
C VAL A 186 -21.84 19.82 13.31
N GLU A 187 -22.56 20.94 13.21
CA GLU A 187 -24.03 20.94 13.04
C GLU A 187 -24.50 20.57 11.62
N HIS A 188 -23.63 20.69 10.62
CA HIS A 188 -23.99 20.50 9.22
C HIS A 188 -23.53 19.15 8.68
N THR A 189 -24.41 18.51 7.90
CA THR A 189 -24.07 17.31 7.14
C THR A 189 -23.35 17.68 5.84
N THR A 190 -22.33 16.93 5.49
CA THR A 190 -21.65 17.02 4.19
C THR A 190 -22.17 15.92 3.28
N ASN A 191 -22.72 16.28 2.12
CA ASN A 191 -23.12 15.29 1.11
C ASN A 191 -21.87 14.59 0.58
N ALA A 192 -21.97 13.27 0.47
CA ALA A 192 -20.90 12.42 -0.04
C ALA A 192 -21.53 11.47 -1.04
N ASP A 193 -20.81 11.19 -2.13
CA ASP A 193 -21.15 10.11 -3.06
C ASP A 193 -19.92 9.19 -3.18
N MET A 194 -19.49 8.70 -2.03
CA MET A 194 -18.29 7.88 -1.86
C MET A 194 -18.54 6.84 -0.77
N ARG A 195 -17.62 5.90 -0.60
CA ARG A 195 -17.71 4.84 0.41
C ARG A 195 -17.11 5.33 1.73
N THR A 196 -17.52 4.74 2.85
CA THR A 196 -16.96 5.04 4.18
C THR A 196 -15.42 5.03 4.23
N PRO A 197 -14.71 4.00 3.73
CA PRO A 197 -13.24 4.01 3.78
C PRO A 197 -12.61 5.09 2.89
N GLU A 198 -13.29 5.54 1.84
CA GLU A 198 -12.83 6.63 0.97
C GLU A 198 -12.92 7.98 1.70
N VAL A 199 -13.99 8.23 2.46
CA VAL A 199 -14.12 9.42 3.32
C VAL A 199 -12.95 9.49 4.29
N ILE A 200 -12.68 8.39 4.99
CA ILE A 200 -11.59 8.28 5.98
C ILE A 200 -10.25 8.53 5.29
N TYR A 201 -10.02 7.88 4.14
CA TYR A 201 -8.81 8.06 3.35
C TYR A 201 -8.61 9.51 2.88
N GLU A 202 -9.66 10.19 2.40
CA GLU A 202 -9.58 11.58 1.96
C GLU A 202 -9.24 12.52 3.11
N MET A 203 -9.85 12.33 4.29
CA MET A 203 -9.54 13.13 5.49
C MET A 203 -8.06 13.00 5.87
N ILE A 204 -7.56 11.77 5.93
CA ILE A 204 -6.15 11.49 6.22
C ILE A 204 -5.24 12.07 5.13
N SER A 205 -5.58 11.86 3.86
CA SER A 205 -4.80 12.35 2.72
C SER A 205 -4.71 13.88 2.72
N ASN A 206 -5.81 14.57 3.00
CA ASN A 206 -5.86 16.03 3.13
C ASN A 206 -5.04 16.53 4.32
N PHE A 207 -5.14 15.88 5.47
CA PHE A 207 -4.30 16.16 6.64
C PHE A 207 -2.82 16.03 6.28
N ILE A 208 -2.40 14.93 5.66
CA ILE A 208 -1.00 14.69 5.29
C ILE A 208 -0.53 15.66 4.20
N TRP A 209 -1.38 15.99 3.24
CA TRP A 209 -1.09 16.97 2.21
C TRP A 209 -0.79 18.34 2.84
N GLU A 210 -1.63 18.82 3.76
CA GLU A 210 -1.40 20.08 4.46
C GLU A 210 -0.18 20.00 5.38
N LEU A 211 -0.04 18.91 6.13
CA LEU A 211 1.12 18.63 6.97
C LEU A 211 2.42 18.64 6.15
N SER A 212 2.38 18.22 4.88
CA SER A 212 3.52 18.20 3.96
C SER A 212 3.83 19.54 3.30
N ASN A 213 3.17 20.64 3.69
CA ASN A 213 3.20 21.93 2.96
C ASN A 213 2.70 21.77 1.51
N LYS A 214 1.63 21.01 1.32
CA LYS A 214 0.97 20.78 0.03
C LYS A 214 1.84 20.09 -1.02
N SER A 215 2.89 19.37 -0.59
CA SER A 215 3.86 18.75 -1.50
C SER A 215 3.54 17.32 -1.87
N SER A 216 2.68 16.64 -1.11
CA SER A 216 2.38 15.22 -1.32
C SER A 216 0.87 14.97 -1.29
N ARG A 217 0.24 15.02 -2.46
CA ARG A 217 -1.15 14.56 -2.68
C ARG A 217 -1.12 13.36 -3.62
N ALA A 218 -1.71 12.25 -3.19
CA ALA A 218 -1.94 11.12 -4.08
C ALA A 218 -3.01 11.53 -5.11
N GLN A 219 -2.72 11.37 -6.39
CA GLN A 219 -3.67 11.67 -7.47
C GLN A 219 -4.50 10.45 -7.83
N GLU A 220 -3.89 9.27 -7.78
CA GLU A 220 -4.50 7.98 -8.04
C GLU A 220 -4.05 7.00 -6.95
N TYR A 221 -4.83 5.95 -6.74
CA TYR A 221 -4.50 4.91 -5.78
C TYR A 221 -5.16 3.59 -6.21
N SER A 222 -4.43 2.50 -6.00
CA SER A 222 -4.97 1.14 -6.05
C SER A 222 -5.50 0.78 -4.66
N PHE A 223 -6.57 -0.01 -4.57
CA PHE A 223 -7.16 -0.36 -3.27
C PHE A 223 -7.72 -1.78 -3.20
N VAL A 224 -7.76 -2.33 -1.99
CA VAL A 224 -8.39 -3.61 -1.67
C VAL A 224 -9.17 -3.48 -0.36
N HIS A 225 -10.36 -4.06 -0.31
CA HIS A 225 -11.23 -4.07 0.86
C HIS A 225 -11.35 -5.46 1.47
N ASP A 226 -11.56 -5.50 2.78
CA ASP A 226 -11.73 -6.72 3.56
C ASP A 226 -12.78 -6.55 4.66
N THR A 227 -13.42 -7.66 5.01
CA THR A 227 -14.39 -7.73 6.12
C THR A 227 -13.97 -8.83 7.08
N VAL A 228 -13.75 -8.46 8.33
CA VAL A 228 -13.22 -9.33 9.37
C VAL A 228 -14.30 -9.52 10.42
N VAL A 229 -14.76 -10.76 10.58
CA VAL A 229 -15.85 -11.09 11.51
C VAL A 229 -15.30 -11.87 12.70
N PHE A 230 -15.58 -11.38 13.90
CA PHE A 230 -15.31 -12.06 15.16
C PHE A 230 -16.63 -12.62 15.69
N SER A 231 -16.80 -13.93 15.68
CA SER A 231 -17.94 -14.56 16.35
C SER A 231 -17.65 -16.00 16.78
N ASN A 232 -18.04 -16.32 18.02
CA ASN A 232 -18.05 -17.69 18.55
C ASN A 232 -19.34 -18.45 18.18
N ASN A 233 -20.30 -17.80 17.52
CA ASN A 233 -21.64 -18.33 17.21
C ASN A 233 -21.80 -18.72 15.73
N ILE A 234 -20.70 -19.01 15.03
CA ILE A 234 -20.72 -19.48 13.64
C ILE A 234 -20.67 -21.00 13.66
N GLU A 235 -21.76 -21.65 13.25
CA GLU A 235 -21.88 -23.12 13.24
C GLU A 235 -21.04 -23.77 12.13
N ASN A 236 -21.04 -23.17 10.94
CA ASN A 236 -20.30 -23.67 9.77
C ASN A 236 -19.49 -22.53 9.15
N ILE A 237 -18.17 -22.54 9.43
CA ILE A 237 -17.22 -21.54 8.96
C ILE A 237 -17.19 -21.47 7.42
N PRO A 238 -17.05 -22.60 6.67
CA PRO A 238 -17.14 -22.59 5.21
C PRO A 238 -18.40 -21.94 4.63
N ASP A 239 -19.57 -22.32 5.11
CA ASP A 239 -20.84 -21.79 4.58
C ASP A 239 -20.95 -20.30 4.89
N TYR A 240 -20.50 -19.87 6.07
CA TYR A 240 -20.51 -18.48 6.47
C TYR A 240 -19.54 -17.61 5.65
N LEU A 241 -18.32 -18.09 5.37
CA LEU A 241 -17.38 -17.43 4.47
C LEU A 241 -17.96 -17.28 3.07
N CYS A 242 -18.61 -18.32 2.53
CA CYS A 242 -19.29 -18.26 1.24
C CYS A 242 -20.43 -17.21 1.24
N LYS A 243 -21.21 -17.13 2.32
CA LYS A 243 -22.26 -16.10 2.52
C LYS A 243 -21.66 -14.68 2.54
N LEU A 244 -20.53 -14.48 3.21
CA LEU A 244 -19.84 -13.19 3.27
C LEU A 244 -19.35 -12.75 1.89
N MET A 245 -18.75 -13.66 1.13
CA MET A 245 -18.24 -13.35 -0.22
C MET A 245 -19.35 -13.30 -1.28
N GLY A 246 -20.50 -13.93 -1.02
CA GLY A 246 -21.54 -14.13 -2.03
C GLY A 246 -21.16 -15.18 -3.07
N THR A 247 -20.31 -16.14 -2.70
CA THR A 247 -19.86 -17.24 -3.56
C THR A 247 -20.55 -18.55 -3.17
N LYS A 248 -20.53 -19.53 -4.08
CA LYS A 248 -21.06 -20.88 -3.81
C LYS A 248 -20.02 -21.80 -3.16
N GLU A 249 -18.75 -21.50 -3.37
CA GLU A 249 -17.62 -22.29 -2.89
C GLU A 249 -16.52 -21.33 -2.39
N PRO A 250 -15.67 -21.80 -1.45
CA PRO A 250 -14.53 -21.03 -0.97
C PRO A 250 -13.52 -20.72 -2.08
N VAL A 251 -12.82 -19.58 -1.97
CA VAL A 251 -11.81 -19.15 -2.95
C VAL A 251 -10.51 -19.95 -2.82
N SER A 252 -10.23 -20.42 -1.62
CA SER A 252 -9.07 -21.27 -1.30
C SER A 252 -9.44 -22.30 -0.24
N THR A 253 -8.50 -23.21 0.04
CA THR A 253 -8.64 -24.17 1.15
C THR A 253 -8.83 -23.41 2.45
N ILE A 254 -9.95 -23.66 3.13
CA ILE A 254 -10.22 -23.09 4.45
C ILE A 254 -9.38 -23.83 5.47
N LYS A 255 -8.53 -23.09 6.17
CA LYS A 255 -7.64 -23.63 7.18
C LYS A 255 -7.46 -22.61 8.29
N ASP A 256 -7.54 -23.07 9.53
CA ASP A 256 -7.12 -22.28 10.69
C ASP A 256 -5.60 -22.07 10.61
N ILE A 257 -5.18 -20.81 10.65
CA ILE A 257 -3.76 -20.45 10.63
C ILE A 257 -3.20 -20.16 12.03
N SER A 258 -4.08 -20.04 13.03
CA SER A 258 -3.71 -19.83 14.42
C SER A 258 -2.89 -21.02 14.92
N THR A 259 -1.91 -20.73 15.76
CA THR A 259 -1.08 -21.74 16.44
C THR A 259 -1.24 -21.70 17.95
N VAL A 260 -2.10 -20.81 18.44
CA VAL A 260 -2.39 -20.60 19.85
C VAL A 260 -3.80 -21.06 20.16
N ASN A 261 -4.01 -21.64 21.34
CA ASN A 261 -5.34 -22.07 21.80
C ASN A 261 -6.21 -20.90 22.31
N LEU A 262 -6.02 -19.71 21.75
CA LEU A 262 -6.69 -18.47 22.19
C LEU A 262 -7.78 -18.01 21.21
N TYR A 263 -7.66 -18.40 19.94
CA TYR A 263 -8.58 -18.08 18.86
C TYR A 263 -8.29 -19.00 17.67
N GLU A 264 -9.28 -19.16 16.79
CA GLU A 264 -9.12 -19.75 15.47
C GLU A 264 -9.25 -18.63 14.42
N TYR A 265 -8.45 -18.69 13.36
CA TYR A 265 -8.44 -17.66 12.32
C TYR A 265 -8.43 -18.26 10.92
N TYR A 266 -9.50 -17.96 10.19
CA TYR A 266 -9.79 -18.50 8.86
C TYR A 266 -9.76 -17.37 7.82
N PRO A 267 -8.59 -17.10 7.21
CA PRO A 267 -8.47 -16.06 6.19
C PRO A 267 -9.01 -16.52 4.83
N GLN A 268 -9.71 -15.63 4.12
CA GLN A 268 -10.05 -15.76 2.70
C GLN A 268 -9.75 -14.44 1.95
N ASP A 269 -9.77 -14.47 0.62
CA ASP A 269 -9.62 -13.26 -0.18
C ASP A 269 -10.86 -12.37 -0.01
N GLY A 270 -10.71 -11.20 0.60
CA GLY A 270 -11.78 -10.20 0.79
C GLY A 270 -12.70 -10.42 2.00
N CYS A 271 -12.53 -11.50 2.75
CA CYS A 271 -13.10 -11.64 4.09
C CYS A 271 -12.27 -12.56 4.97
N SER A 272 -12.46 -12.46 6.28
CA SER A 272 -11.91 -13.42 7.24
C SER A 272 -12.82 -13.63 8.43
N VAL A 273 -12.71 -14.80 9.07
CA VAL A 273 -13.47 -15.15 10.26
C VAL A 273 -12.52 -15.51 11.39
N ILE A 274 -12.76 -14.94 12.56
CA ILE A 274 -12.13 -15.29 13.83
C ILE A 274 -13.21 -15.90 14.71
N SER A 275 -12.98 -17.12 15.19
CA SER A 275 -13.91 -17.85 16.05
C SER A 275 -13.18 -18.49 17.22
N ASN A 276 -13.95 -19.11 18.12
CA ASN A 276 -13.47 -19.79 19.32
C ASN A 276 -12.47 -18.96 20.16
N PHE A 277 -12.68 -17.64 20.22
CA PHE A 277 -11.78 -16.73 20.91
C PHE A 277 -12.20 -16.48 22.35
N ASN A 278 -11.21 -16.27 23.22
CA ASN A 278 -11.45 -15.89 24.60
C ASN A 278 -11.95 -14.44 24.69
N ASN A 279 -13.19 -14.26 25.15
CA ASN A 279 -13.83 -12.95 25.32
C ASN A 279 -13.06 -12.01 26.26
N ASN A 280 -12.27 -12.53 27.19
CA ASN A 280 -11.46 -11.71 28.11
C ASN A 280 -10.22 -11.13 27.44
N GLU A 281 -9.80 -11.70 26.30
CA GLU A 281 -8.58 -11.31 25.57
C GLU A 281 -8.92 -10.74 24.18
N ILE A 282 -10.18 -10.36 23.96
CA ILE A 282 -10.69 -9.89 22.67
C ILE A 282 -9.86 -8.75 22.09
N THR A 283 -9.36 -7.83 22.92
CA THR A 283 -8.50 -6.74 22.46
C THR A 283 -7.21 -7.27 21.83
N ALA A 284 -6.54 -8.23 22.46
CA ALA A 284 -5.31 -8.80 21.91
C ALA A 284 -5.59 -9.55 20.59
N VAL A 285 -6.68 -10.33 20.55
CA VAL A 285 -7.11 -11.06 19.35
C VAL A 285 -7.46 -10.09 18.21
N LEU A 286 -8.18 -9.01 18.52
CA LEU A 286 -8.60 -7.99 17.56
C LEU A 286 -7.42 -7.30 16.88
N PHE A 287 -6.42 -6.83 17.65
CA PHE A 287 -5.25 -6.18 17.07
C PHE A 287 -4.30 -7.16 16.36
N THR A 288 -4.27 -8.42 16.79
CA THR A 288 -3.58 -9.49 16.06
C THR A 288 -4.19 -9.69 14.68
N ALA A 289 -5.51 -9.83 14.60
CA ALA A 289 -6.23 -9.94 13.35
C ALA A 289 -6.01 -8.71 12.45
N ILE A 290 -6.09 -7.48 12.99
CA ILE A 290 -5.81 -6.26 12.20
C ILE A 290 -4.41 -6.31 11.53
N ILE A 291 -3.39 -6.77 12.26
CA ILE A 291 -2.02 -6.87 11.72
C ILE A 291 -1.90 -7.95 10.65
N LEU A 292 -2.49 -9.13 10.88
CA LEU A 292 -2.47 -10.23 9.91
C LEU A 292 -3.25 -9.86 8.64
N GLU A 293 -4.42 -9.24 8.80
CA GLU A 293 -5.21 -8.70 7.69
C GLU A 293 -4.46 -7.62 6.91
N ALA A 294 -3.71 -6.76 7.59
CA ALA A 294 -2.87 -5.77 6.93
C ALA A 294 -1.76 -6.41 6.07
N VAL A 295 -1.16 -7.52 6.52
CA VAL A 295 -0.20 -8.28 5.70
C VAL A 295 -0.88 -8.88 4.48
N LYS A 296 -2.06 -9.48 4.65
CA LYS A 296 -2.86 -10.05 3.57
C LYS A 296 -3.18 -8.99 2.50
N LEU A 297 -3.76 -7.87 2.95
CA LEU A 297 -4.13 -6.77 2.07
C LEU A 297 -2.93 -6.07 1.43
N TYR A 298 -1.81 -5.95 2.15
CA TYR A 298 -0.56 -5.44 1.58
C TYR A 298 -0.13 -6.24 0.35
N ILE A 299 -0.18 -7.58 0.43
CA ILE A 299 0.19 -8.44 -0.69
C ILE A 299 -0.78 -8.26 -1.85
N HIS A 300 -2.09 -8.26 -1.58
CA HIS A 300 -3.11 -8.12 -2.62
C HIS A 300 -3.02 -6.78 -3.34
N VAL A 301 -2.98 -5.66 -2.61
CA VAL A 301 -2.87 -4.33 -3.23
C VAL A 301 -1.57 -4.21 -4.02
N PHE A 302 -0.47 -4.75 -3.48
CA PHE A 302 0.82 -4.73 -4.16
C PHE A 302 0.81 -5.58 -5.45
N GLN A 303 0.08 -6.70 -5.50
CA GLN A 303 -0.10 -7.47 -6.74
C GLN A 303 -0.87 -6.67 -7.80
N ILE A 304 -1.94 -5.99 -7.39
CA ILE A 304 -2.76 -5.15 -8.28
C ILE A 304 -1.92 -3.99 -8.83
N THR A 305 -1.28 -3.20 -7.97
CA THR A 305 -0.45 -2.06 -8.40
C THR A 305 0.66 -2.48 -9.37
N ASN A 306 1.32 -3.62 -9.12
CA ASN A 306 2.36 -4.11 -10.02
C ASN A 306 1.80 -4.57 -11.37
N LEU A 307 0.61 -5.17 -11.38
CA LEU A 307 0.00 -5.67 -12.60
C LEU A 307 -0.63 -4.56 -13.44
N GLU A 308 -1.26 -3.58 -12.81
CA GLU A 308 -2.03 -2.53 -13.48
C GLU A 308 -1.18 -1.28 -13.72
N ASP A 309 -0.51 -0.76 -12.70
CA ASP A 309 0.08 0.58 -12.71
C ASP A 309 1.57 0.61 -13.11
N GLU A 310 2.37 -0.34 -12.63
CA GLU A 310 3.83 -0.28 -12.82
C GLU A 310 4.24 -0.64 -14.26
N THR A 311 4.97 0.25 -14.93
CA THR A 311 5.42 0.07 -16.32
C THR A 311 6.93 -0.06 -16.44
N ASP A 312 7.68 0.30 -15.40
CA ASP A 312 9.13 0.11 -15.33
C ASP A 312 9.45 -1.35 -15.01
N ILE A 313 10.02 -2.04 -16.01
CA ILE A 313 10.46 -3.43 -15.88
C ILE A 313 11.43 -3.65 -14.70
N HIS A 314 12.34 -2.72 -14.42
CA HIS A 314 13.31 -2.89 -13.34
C HIS A 314 12.63 -2.87 -11.97
N ARG A 315 11.64 -2.01 -11.80
CA ARG A 315 10.82 -1.95 -10.58
C ARG A 315 9.95 -3.18 -10.47
N LEU A 316 9.29 -3.57 -11.54
CA LEU A 316 8.39 -4.72 -11.56
C LEU A 316 9.10 -6.03 -11.23
N VAL A 317 10.31 -6.26 -11.80
CA VAL A 317 11.16 -7.41 -11.45
C VAL A 317 11.61 -7.35 -9.98
N ARG A 318 12.04 -6.18 -9.50
CA ARG A 318 12.45 -6.00 -8.09
C ARG A 318 11.30 -6.29 -7.13
N ASN A 319 10.11 -5.81 -7.44
CA ASN A 319 8.90 -5.99 -6.64
C ASN A 319 8.50 -7.47 -6.60
N ASN A 320 8.56 -8.15 -7.75
CA ASN A 320 8.34 -9.60 -7.80
C ASN A 320 9.38 -10.37 -6.95
N MET A 321 10.66 -10.04 -7.07
CA MET A 321 11.71 -10.64 -6.24
C MET A 321 11.48 -10.39 -4.74
N TYR A 322 11.04 -9.19 -4.37
CA TYR A 322 10.70 -8.86 -2.98
C TYR A 322 9.58 -9.77 -2.44
N LEU A 323 8.48 -9.96 -3.20
CA LEU A 323 7.43 -10.89 -2.80
C LEU A 323 7.94 -12.32 -2.66
N GLN A 324 8.73 -12.82 -3.62
CA GLN A 324 9.29 -14.17 -3.53
C GLN A 324 10.18 -14.34 -2.29
N ASN A 325 11.00 -13.34 -1.97
CA ASN A 325 11.82 -13.34 -0.77
C ASN A 325 10.98 -13.30 0.51
N LEU A 326 9.85 -12.59 0.50
CA LEU A 326 8.93 -12.52 1.64
C LEU A 326 8.35 -13.90 1.98
N PHE A 327 7.90 -14.67 0.98
CA PHE A 327 7.39 -16.04 1.19
C PHE A 327 8.45 -17.04 1.69
N CYS A 328 9.73 -16.73 1.51
CA CYS A 328 10.86 -17.56 1.92
C CYS A 328 11.57 -17.02 3.16
N SER A 329 11.01 -16.01 3.84
CA SER A 329 11.67 -15.37 4.97
C SER A 329 11.78 -16.31 6.18
N PRO A 330 12.99 -16.52 6.74
CA PRO A 330 13.20 -17.48 7.83
C PRO A 330 12.81 -16.94 9.20
N ASN A 331 12.57 -15.63 9.35
CA ASN A 331 12.41 -14.97 10.65
C ASN A 331 10.99 -14.44 10.89
N LEU A 332 10.01 -14.89 10.11
CA LEU A 332 8.62 -14.51 10.33
C LEU A 332 8.02 -15.35 11.46
N PRO A 333 7.23 -14.74 12.35
CA PRO A 333 6.40 -15.47 13.31
C PRO A 333 5.52 -16.51 12.61
N ILE A 334 5.23 -17.62 13.29
CA ILE A 334 4.64 -18.81 12.68
C ILE A 334 3.27 -18.50 12.07
N GLU A 335 2.41 -17.72 12.74
CA GLU A 335 1.08 -17.38 12.22
C GLU A 335 1.15 -16.50 10.97
N THR A 336 2.09 -15.56 10.94
CA THR A 336 2.38 -14.74 9.75
C THR A 336 2.90 -15.62 8.62
N HIS A 337 3.77 -16.60 8.91
CA HIS A 337 4.22 -17.57 7.92
C HIS A 337 3.06 -18.44 7.39
N ASN A 338 2.16 -18.90 8.26
CA ASN A 338 0.97 -19.66 7.89
C ASN A 338 0.05 -18.83 6.98
N LEU A 339 -0.19 -17.56 7.31
CA LEU A 339 -0.95 -16.62 6.49
C LEU A 339 -0.34 -16.49 5.09
N LEU A 340 0.97 -16.27 5.01
CA LEU A 340 1.68 -16.15 3.74
C LEU A 340 1.56 -17.43 2.89
N ASN A 341 1.63 -18.60 3.51
CA ASN A 341 1.41 -19.86 2.81
C ASN A 341 -0.03 -19.98 2.28
N CYS A 342 -1.04 -19.63 3.09
CA CYS A 342 -2.43 -19.58 2.66
C CYS A 342 -2.64 -18.66 1.46
N ILE A 343 -2.05 -17.47 1.45
CA ILE A 343 -2.11 -16.54 0.33
C ILE A 343 -1.42 -17.14 -0.91
N LYS A 344 -0.20 -17.67 -0.76
CA LYS A 344 0.57 -18.25 -1.86
C LYS A 344 -0.14 -19.43 -2.53
N GLU A 345 -0.87 -20.22 -1.75
CA GLU A 345 -1.63 -21.37 -2.23
C GLU A 345 -2.95 -20.97 -2.91
N SER A 346 -3.44 -19.76 -2.68
CA SER A 346 -4.72 -19.27 -3.21
C SER A 346 -4.73 -19.20 -4.74
N VAL A 347 -5.90 -19.46 -5.33
CA VAL A 347 -6.10 -19.41 -6.78
C VAL A 347 -5.87 -18.00 -7.31
N THR A 348 -6.33 -16.99 -6.56
CA THR A 348 -6.19 -15.58 -6.92
C THR A 348 -4.72 -15.17 -6.98
N TYR A 349 -3.91 -15.55 -5.99
CA TYR A 349 -2.49 -15.23 -5.98
C TYR A 349 -1.76 -15.85 -7.18
N LYS A 350 -2.02 -17.14 -7.44
CA LYS A 350 -1.40 -17.87 -8.58
C LYS A 350 -1.72 -17.21 -9.92
N LYS A 351 -2.98 -16.84 -10.15
CA LYS A 351 -3.41 -16.13 -11.37
C LYS A 351 -2.70 -14.78 -11.53
N HIS A 352 -2.62 -13.98 -10.45
CA HIS A 352 -1.91 -12.70 -10.50
C HIS A 352 -0.41 -12.89 -10.75
N PHE A 353 0.19 -13.91 -10.14
CA PHE A 353 1.59 -14.22 -10.36
C PHE A 353 1.87 -14.60 -11.83
N GLU A 354 1.05 -15.46 -12.43
CA GLU A 354 1.16 -15.83 -13.84
C GLU A 354 0.99 -14.61 -14.77
N ALA A 355 -0.01 -13.78 -14.52
CA ALA A 355 -0.23 -12.55 -15.27
C ALA A 355 0.97 -11.59 -15.16
N LEU A 356 1.56 -11.47 -13.98
CA LEU A 356 2.76 -10.66 -13.75
C LEU A 356 3.96 -11.20 -14.53
N GLN A 357 4.17 -12.52 -14.57
CA GLN A 357 5.25 -13.13 -15.36
C GLN A 357 5.08 -12.86 -16.87
N LEU A 358 3.84 -12.91 -17.37
CA LEU A 358 3.53 -12.54 -18.75
C LEU A 358 3.85 -11.06 -19.02
N LYS A 359 3.47 -10.16 -18.10
CA LYS A 359 3.79 -8.73 -18.19
C LYS A 359 5.30 -8.47 -18.19
N ILE A 360 6.06 -9.13 -17.30
CA ILE A 360 7.54 -9.05 -17.28
C ILE A 360 8.10 -9.46 -18.64
N SER A 361 7.67 -10.61 -19.15
CA SER A 361 8.16 -11.15 -20.43
C SER A 361 7.89 -10.19 -21.57
N TYR A 362 6.67 -9.66 -21.63
CA TYR A 362 6.27 -8.67 -22.63
C TYR A 362 7.11 -7.39 -22.56
N LEU A 363 7.27 -6.79 -21.37
CA LEU A 363 8.07 -5.58 -21.18
C LEU A 363 9.54 -5.82 -21.48
N THR A 364 10.05 -7.03 -21.24
CA THR A 364 11.44 -7.40 -21.57
C THR A 364 11.65 -7.35 -23.08
N VAL A 365 10.78 -8.01 -23.85
CA VAL A 365 10.82 -8.00 -25.31
C VAL A 365 10.71 -6.56 -25.85
N GLN A 366 9.79 -5.76 -25.32
CA GLN A 366 9.67 -4.36 -25.73
C GLN A 366 10.93 -3.54 -25.45
N ASN A 367 11.57 -3.77 -24.29
CA ASN A 367 12.78 -3.05 -23.93
C ASN A 367 13.95 -3.43 -24.84
N ASP A 368 14.08 -4.71 -25.18
CA ASP A 368 15.13 -5.18 -26.08
C ASP A 368 14.93 -4.66 -27.52
N LEU A 369 13.67 -4.57 -27.99
CA LEU A 369 13.36 -3.91 -29.26
C LEU A 369 13.75 -2.41 -29.24
N LYS A 370 13.50 -1.70 -28.14
CA LYS A 370 13.91 -0.30 -27.97
C LYS A 370 15.44 -0.15 -27.96
N LYS A 371 16.15 -1.03 -27.25
CA LYS A 371 17.63 -1.03 -27.24
C LYS A 371 18.20 -1.28 -28.63
N ASN A 372 17.65 -2.23 -29.39
CA ASN A 372 18.08 -2.52 -30.75
C ASN A 372 17.88 -1.30 -31.67
N ARG A 373 16.71 -0.64 -31.58
CA ARG A 373 16.47 0.60 -32.32
C ARG A 373 17.46 1.71 -31.95
N ASN A 374 17.73 1.90 -30.66
CA ASN A 374 18.69 2.91 -30.20
C ASN A 374 20.13 2.60 -30.66
N ALA A 375 20.53 1.31 -30.64
CA ALA A 375 21.82 0.87 -31.17
C ALA A 375 21.92 1.12 -32.68
N THR A 376 20.82 0.89 -33.42
CA THR A 376 20.73 1.20 -34.85
C THR A 376 20.92 2.70 -35.11
N ILE A 377 20.25 3.57 -34.33
CA ILE A 377 20.40 5.03 -34.44
C ILE A 377 21.83 5.47 -34.11
N LEU A 378 22.44 4.90 -33.07
CA LEU A 378 23.83 5.20 -32.71
C LEU A 378 24.80 4.83 -33.84
N ASN A 379 24.61 3.66 -34.46
CA ASN A 379 25.43 3.24 -35.60
C ASN A 379 25.29 4.19 -36.80
N ILE A 380 24.08 4.70 -37.07
CA ILE A 380 23.86 5.73 -38.11
C ILE A 380 24.61 7.01 -37.76
N LEU A 381 24.54 7.47 -36.51
CA LEU A 381 25.23 8.67 -36.07
C LEU A 381 26.75 8.52 -36.19
N LEU A 382 27.30 7.37 -35.79
CA LEU A 382 28.73 7.05 -35.94
C LEU A 382 29.14 7.03 -37.42
N TYR A 383 28.29 6.50 -38.30
CA TYR A 383 28.54 6.49 -39.74
C TYR A 383 28.59 7.90 -40.33
N VAL A 384 27.69 8.80 -39.90
CA VAL A 384 27.70 10.22 -40.30
C VAL A 384 28.93 10.95 -39.74
N ILE A 385 29.32 10.69 -38.49
CA ILE A 385 30.54 11.28 -37.91
C ILE A 385 31.79 10.81 -38.66
N SER A 386 31.84 9.52 -39.05
CA SER A 386 32.92 8.98 -39.88
C SER A 386 33.01 9.67 -41.24
N LEU A 387 31.88 10.04 -41.85
CA LEU A 387 31.87 10.81 -43.09
C LEU A 387 32.48 12.20 -42.89
N ILE A 388 32.09 12.92 -41.83
CA ILE A 388 32.63 14.24 -41.51
C ILE A 388 34.14 14.16 -41.26
N GLY A 389 34.59 13.14 -40.52
CA GLY A 389 36.01 12.87 -40.29
C GLY A 389 36.77 12.57 -41.59
N ALA A 390 36.20 11.73 -42.47
CA ALA A 390 36.79 11.42 -43.77
C ALA A 390 36.91 12.66 -44.67
N ILE A 391 35.90 13.53 -44.68
CA ILE A 391 35.95 14.81 -45.39
C ILE A 391 37.04 15.71 -44.81
N GLY A 392 37.15 15.82 -43.49
CA GLY A 392 38.21 16.60 -42.84
C GLY A 392 39.63 16.07 -43.11
N THR A 393 39.79 14.76 -43.35
CA THR A 393 41.08 14.18 -43.77
C THR A 393 41.44 14.44 -45.23
N LEU A 394 40.47 14.80 -46.10
CA LEU A 394 40.75 15.13 -47.50
C LEU A 394 41.58 16.41 -47.63
N ASP A 395 41.35 17.41 -46.78
CA ASP A 395 42.12 18.66 -46.75
C ASP A 395 43.61 18.37 -46.48
N VAL A 396 43.90 17.47 -45.54
CA VAL A 396 45.27 17.06 -45.19
C VAL A 396 45.93 16.27 -46.33
N ILE A 397 45.15 15.42 -47.02
CA ILE A 397 45.63 14.62 -48.15
C ILE A 397 45.93 15.51 -49.38
N GLU A 398 45.12 16.53 -49.62
CA GLU A 398 45.38 17.52 -50.68
C GLU A 398 46.69 18.27 -50.40
N GLU A 399 46.89 18.74 -49.16
CA GLU A 399 48.09 19.48 -48.76
C GLU A 399 49.38 18.63 -48.85
N HIS A 400 49.32 17.35 -48.44
CA HIS A 400 50.53 16.51 -48.34
C HIS A 400 50.81 15.64 -49.57
N PHE A 401 49.78 15.26 -50.34
CA PHE A 401 49.91 14.31 -51.45
C PHE A 401 49.46 14.87 -52.81
N GLY A 402 48.96 16.11 -52.87
CA GLY A 402 48.60 16.79 -54.12
C GLY A 402 47.39 16.18 -54.85
N VAL A 403 46.56 15.40 -54.14
CA VAL A 403 45.31 14.85 -54.69
C VAL A 403 44.24 15.92 -54.62
N PRO A 404 43.55 16.26 -55.73
CA PRO A 404 42.53 17.31 -55.72
C PRO A 404 41.35 16.96 -54.80
N PHE A 405 40.97 17.88 -53.93
CA PHE A 405 39.86 17.69 -52.98
C PHE A 405 38.56 17.28 -53.68
N GLU A 406 38.25 17.89 -54.84
CA GLU A 406 37.04 17.59 -55.61
C GLU A 406 36.92 16.10 -55.98
N GLN A 407 38.03 15.46 -56.36
CA GLN A 407 38.04 14.05 -56.73
C GLN A 407 37.90 13.14 -55.51
N GLY A 408 38.59 13.48 -54.42
CA GLY A 408 38.49 12.75 -53.15
C GLY A 408 37.09 12.85 -52.52
N PHE A 409 36.48 14.03 -52.59
CA PHE A 409 35.14 14.29 -52.07
C PHE A 409 34.07 13.47 -52.78
N ILE A 410 34.13 13.37 -54.12
CA ILE A 410 33.23 12.53 -54.92
C ILE A 410 33.35 11.06 -54.50
N VAL A 411 34.57 10.54 -54.33
CA VAL A 411 34.80 9.15 -53.93
C VAL A 411 34.25 8.87 -52.53
N VAL A 412 34.51 9.76 -51.56
CA VAL A 412 34.03 9.63 -50.18
C VAL A 412 32.50 9.65 -50.11
N ILE A 413 31.85 10.54 -50.88
CA ILE A 413 30.38 10.58 -50.95
C ILE A 413 29.81 9.32 -51.60
N LEU A 414 30.40 8.83 -52.70
CA LEU A 414 29.93 7.61 -53.36
C LEU A 414 30.01 6.40 -52.42
N LEU A 415 31.13 6.23 -51.71
CA LEU A 415 31.29 5.16 -50.72
C LEU A 415 30.26 5.27 -49.58
N PHE A 416 29.93 6.49 -49.15
CA PHE A 416 28.91 6.73 -48.16
C PHE A 416 27.50 6.35 -48.64
N ILE A 417 27.15 6.71 -49.87
CA ILE A 417 25.85 6.35 -50.48
C ILE A 417 25.75 4.83 -50.66
N PHE A 418 26.81 4.17 -51.13
CA PHE A 418 26.82 2.71 -51.26
C PHE A 418 26.64 2.00 -49.92
N GLY A 419 27.27 2.50 -48.84
CA GLY A 419 27.05 1.96 -47.50
C GLY A 419 25.62 2.14 -47.00
N LEU A 420 24.98 3.29 -47.27
CA LEU A 420 23.56 3.51 -46.96
C LEU A 420 22.63 2.55 -47.72
N ILE A 421 22.89 2.32 -49.02
CA ILE A 421 22.11 1.39 -49.84
C ILE A 421 22.23 -0.04 -49.30
N TRP A 422 23.45 -0.47 -49.01
CA TRP A 422 23.72 -1.80 -48.44
C TRP A 422 22.98 -1.99 -47.10
N TRP A 423 23.02 -0.98 -46.23
CA TRP A 423 22.32 -1.01 -44.95
C TRP A 423 20.79 -1.08 -45.09
N ILE A 424 20.19 -0.33 -46.03
CA ILE A 424 18.74 -0.39 -46.28
C ILE A 424 18.31 -1.79 -46.71
N ILE A 425 19.11 -2.45 -47.56
CA ILE A 425 18.85 -3.82 -48.01
C ILE A 425 18.91 -4.79 -46.82
N GLU A 426 19.92 -4.66 -45.96
CA GLU A 426 20.09 -5.53 -44.79
C GLU A 426 19.00 -5.31 -43.72
N TYR A 427 18.61 -4.05 -43.49
CA TYR A 427 17.52 -3.70 -42.59
C TYR A 427 16.17 -4.26 -43.06
N GLN A 428 15.89 -4.24 -44.37
CA GLN A 428 14.68 -4.83 -44.93
C GLN A 428 14.66 -6.37 -44.84
N SER A 429 15.83 -7.01 -44.97
CA SER A 429 15.99 -8.45 -44.81
C SER A 429 15.71 -8.89 -43.36
N ASN A 430 16.27 -8.19 -42.38
CA ASN A 430 16.09 -8.50 -40.95
C ASN A 430 14.69 -8.21 -40.39
N ARG A 431 13.85 -7.47 -41.13
CA ARG A 431 12.45 -7.16 -40.72
C ARG A 431 11.44 -8.21 -41.20
N ARG A 432 11.85 -9.18 -42.02
CA ARG A 432 11.01 -10.27 -42.58
C ARG A 432 11.20 -11.63 -41.88
N LEU A 433 12.12 -11.70 -40.92
CA LEU A 433 12.28 -12.78 -39.93
C LEU A 433 11.59 -12.35 -38.64
#